data_AF-A0A0N1BIJ2-F1
#
_entry.id   AF-A0A0N1BIJ2-F1
#
_cell.length_a   1.000
_cell.length_b   1.000
_cell.length_c   1.000
_cell.angle_alpha   90.00
_cell.angle_beta   90.00
_cell.angle_gamma   90.00
#
_symmetry.space_group_name_H-M   'P 1'
#
loop_
_entity.id
_entity.type
_entity.pdbx_description
1 polymer ?
#
loop_
_entity_poly.entity_id
_entity_poly.type
_entity_poly.pdbx_seq_one_letter_code
_entity_poly.pdbx_strand_id
1 'polypeptide(L)' 'MDTSEAKNRRWGSLDQLRQQYPLGRTRAYELLKIGKLRAKRLGGRTIWDFDSVDALFASLPDHGTGA' A
#
# COMPACT_ATOMS: atom_id res chain seq x y z
N MET A 1 -25.53 1.69 -8.59
CA MET A 1 -24.96 1.66 -7.23
C MET A 1 -24.16 0.38 -7.15
N ASP A 2 -23.03 0.40 -7.83
CA ASP A 2 -22.32 -0.81 -8.24
C ASP A 2 -21.39 -1.21 -7.12
N THR A 3 -21.93 -2.07 -6.25
CA THR A 3 -21.20 -2.73 -5.17
C THR A 3 -20.51 -3.96 -5.76
N SER A 4 -19.50 -3.76 -6.60
CA SER A 4 -18.88 -4.87 -7.33
C SER A 4 -17.42 -4.58 -7.65
N GLU A 5 -16.59 -4.69 -6.61
CA GLU A 5 -15.30 -5.38 -6.69
C GLU A 5 -14.77 -5.40 -5.25
N ALA A 6 -15.24 -6.36 -4.45
CA ALA A 6 -14.42 -6.88 -3.37
C ALA A 6 -13.28 -7.70 -4.02
N LYS A 7 -12.47 -7.05 -4.87
CA LYS A 7 -11.14 -7.49 -5.25
C LYS A 7 -10.50 -7.87 -3.92
N ASN A 8 -10.06 -9.12 -3.81
CA ASN A 8 -9.57 -9.75 -2.59
C ASN A 8 -8.61 -8.81 -1.83
N ARG A 9 -9.13 -7.91 -0.98
CA ARG A 9 -8.34 -6.81 -0.44
C ARG A 9 -7.35 -7.43 0.52
N ARG A 10 -6.09 -7.43 0.13
CA ARG A 10 -5.01 -8.00 0.91
C ARG A 10 -4.65 -7.02 2.01
N TRP A 11 -5.32 -7.18 3.15
CA TRP A 11 -5.05 -6.42 4.37
C TRP A 11 -3.95 -7.12 5.17
N GLY A 12 -2.92 -6.39 5.57
CA GLY A 12 -1.79 -6.96 6.30
C GLY A 12 -1.17 -6.04 7.34
N SER A 13 -0.27 -6.58 8.16
CA SER A 13 0.51 -5.79 9.10
C SER A 13 1.59 -4.95 8.40
N LEU A 14 2.14 -3.97 9.13
CA LEU A 14 3.29 -3.21 8.63
C LEU A 14 4.51 -4.12 8.36
N ASP A 15 4.70 -5.16 9.16
CA ASP A 15 5.82 -6.09 8.97
C ASP A 15 5.63 -6.95 7.71
N GLN A 16 4.42 -7.42 7.44
CA GLN A 16 4.10 -8.11 6.18
C GLN A 16 4.31 -7.19 4.97
N LEU A 17 3.91 -5.91 5.08
CA LEU A 17 4.14 -4.92 4.04
C LEU A 17 5.65 -4.78 3.75
N ARG A 18 6.47 -4.66 4.80
CA ARG A 18 7.93 -4.51 4.67
C ARG A 18 8.62 -5.76 4.13
N GLN A 19 8.04 -6.94 4.33
CA GLN A 19 8.55 -8.20 3.77
C GLN A 19 8.23 -8.34 2.28
N GLN A 20 7.09 -7.80 1.83
CA GLN A 20 6.61 -7.94 0.45
C GLN A 20 7.06 -6.80 -0.46
N TYR A 21 7.26 -5.61 0.09
CA TYR A 21 7.59 -4.41 -0.67
C TYR A 21 8.88 -3.78 -0.14
N PRO A 22 9.73 -3.19 -1.01
CA PRO A 22 10.90 -2.43 -0.59
C PRO A 22 10.49 -1.06 -0.02
N LEU A 23 9.67 -1.07 1.03
CA LEU A 23 9.11 0.12 1.65
C LEU A 23 9.46 0.18 3.14
N GLY A 24 10.19 1.23 3.53
CA GLY A 24 10.52 1.49 4.93
C GLY A 24 9.32 1.94 5.77
N ARG A 25 9.39 1.75 7.09
CA ARG A 25 8.34 2.15 8.04
C ARG A 25 7.99 3.64 7.92
N THR A 26 8.99 4.52 7.99
CA THR A 26 8.77 5.98 7.91
C THR A 26 8.07 6.34 6.60
N ARG A 27 8.54 5.79 5.49
CA ARG A 27 7.98 6.06 4.16
C ARG A 27 6.53 5.57 4.04
N ALA A 28 6.21 4.41 4.60
CA ALA A 28 4.83 3.91 4.63
C ALA A 28 3.88 4.90 5.32
N TYR A 29 4.28 5.45 6.48
CA TYR A 29 3.49 6.44 7.20
C TYR A 29 3.42 7.80 6.48
N GLU A 30 4.50 8.25 5.82
CA GLU A 30 4.46 9.43 4.97
C GLU A 30 3.45 9.28 3.83
N LEU A 31 3.51 8.15 3.12
CA LEU A 31 2.61 7.84 2.01
C LEU A 31 1.16 7.69 2.47
N LEU A 32 0.93 7.17 3.67
CA LEU A 32 -0.39 7.16 4.30
C LEU A 32 -0.88 8.58 4.59
N LYS A 33 -0.02 9.45 5.14
CA LYS A 33 -0.35 10.84 5.47
C LYS A 33 -0.72 11.66 4.23
N ILE A 34 -0.06 11.42 3.10
CA ILE A 34 -0.35 12.11 1.83
C ILE A 34 -1.42 11.39 0.98
N GLY A 35 -2.08 10.36 1.51
CA GLY A 35 -3.18 9.66 0.84
C GLY A 35 -2.78 8.74 -0.31
N LYS A 36 -1.49 8.42 -0.46
CA LYS A 36 -0.99 7.48 -1.47
C LYS A 36 -1.16 6.02 -1.07
N LEU A 37 -1.17 5.73 0.23
CA LEU A 37 -1.49 4.40 0.77
C LEU A 37 -2.77 4.45 1.60
N ARG A 38 -3.44 3.31 1.70
CA ARG A 38 -4.62 3.13 2.54
C ARG A 38 -4.30 2.22 3.72
N ALA A 39 -4.76 2.61 4.90
CA ALA A 39 -4.66 1.79 6.10
C ALA A 39 -5.87 2.03 7.01
N LYS A 40 -6.16 1.05 7.87
CA LYS A 40 -7.22 1.10 8.88
C LYS A 40 -6.66 0.80 10.27
N ARG A 41 -7.29 1.37 11.30
CA ARG A 41 -7.00 1.04 12.70
C ARG A 41 -7.91 -0.13 13.12
N LEU A 42 -7.34 -1.20 13.65
CA LEU A 42 -8.06 -2.36 14.18
C LEU A 42 -7.41 -2.79 15.50
N GLY A 43 -8.13 -2.68 16.62
CA GLY A 43 -7.65 -3.14 17.94
C GLY A 43 -6.29 -2.56 18.35
N GLY A 44 -6.06 -1.26 18.08
CA GLY A 44 -4.78 -0.59 18.38
C GLY A 44 -3.66 -0.85 17.35
N ARG A 45 -3.87 -1.74 16.39
CA ARG A 45 -2.93 -2.02 15.30
C ARG A 45 -3.34 -1.29 14.02
N THR A 46 -2.36 -0.97 13.18
CA THR A 46 -2.59 -0.44 11.83
C THR A 46 -2.53 -1.60 10.85
N ILE A 47 -3.59 -1.78 10.08
CA ILE A 47 -3.70 -2.77 9.01
C ILE A 47 -3.63 -2.03 7.67
N TRP A 48 -2.72 -2.45 6.80
CA TRP A 48 -2.39 -1.79 5.54
C TRP A 48 -3.06 -2.51 4.37
N ASP A 49 -3.56 -1.74 3.41
CA ASP A 49 -4.18 -2.25 2.20
C ASP A 49 -3.11 -2.42 1.11
N PHE A 50 -2.74 -3.67 0.82
CA PHE A 50 -1.67 -3.96 -0.13
C PHE A 50 -2.05 -3.62 -1.56
N ASP A 51 -3.34 -3.61 -1.90
CA ASP A 51 -3.78 -3.19 -3.24
C ASP A 51 -3.42 -1.71 -3.50
N SER A 52 -3.47 -0.87 -2.46
CA SER A 52 -3.02 0.52 -2.56
C SER A 52 -1.50 0.64 -2.73
N VAL A 53 -0.74 -0.31 -2.18
CA VAL A 53 0.71 -0.40 -2.35
C VAL A 53 1.04 -0.85 -3.77
N ASP A 54 0.40 -1.91 -4.26
CA ASP A 54 0.56 -2.38 -5.63
C ASP A 54 0.26 -1.27 -6.65
N ALA A 55 -0.85 -0.55 -6.46
CA ALA A 55 -1.22 0.57 -7.31
C ALA A 55 -0.17 1.70 -7.28
N LEU A 56 0.42 1.97 -6.12
CA LEU A 56 1.50 2.94 -5.99
C LEU A 56 2.73 2.50 -6.78
N PHE A 57 3.19 1.25 -6.60
CA PHE A 57 4.36 0.73 -7.30
C PHE A 57 4.15 0.64 -8.81
N ALA A 58 2.96 0.21 -9.26
CA ALA A 58 2.59 0.19 -10.68
C ALA A 58 2.54 1.59 -11.31
N SER A 59 2.37 2.65 -10.50
CA SER A 59 2.40 4.04 -10.96
C SER A 59 3.80 4.65 -11.01
N LEU A 60 4.80 3.98 -10.42
CA LEU A 60 6.18 4.47 -10.48
C LEU A 60 6.70 4.29 -11.91
N PRO A 61 7.42 5.29 -12.45
CA PRO A 61 8.08 5.12 -13.74
C PRO A 61 9.14 4.02 -13.61
N ASP A 62 9.21 3.15 -14.61
CA ASP A 62 10.35 2.23 -14.76
C ASP A 62 11.61 3.08 -14.93
N HIS A 63 12.52 3.01 -13.96
CA HIS A 63 13.88 3.49 -14.15
C HIS A 63 14.60 2.51 -15.08
N GLY A 64 14.30 2.59 -16.37
CA GLY A 64 14.79 1.63 -17.36
C GLY A 64 14.22 1.80 -18.77
N THR A 65 14.13 3.03 -19.29
CA THR A 65 14.37 3.35 -20.71
C THR A 65 14.51 4.87 -20.82
N GLY A 66 15.70 5.36 -20.50
CA GLY A 66 16.11 6.73 -20.78
C GLY A 66 17.53 6.67 -21.32
N ALA A 67 17.62 6.81 -22.65
CA ALA A 67 18.76 7.19 -23.50
C ALA A 67 20.14 6.57 -23.22
#